data_AF-A0A392PIR8-F1
#
_entry.id   AF-A0A392PIR8-F1
#
_cell.length_a   1.000
_cell.length_b   1.000
_cell.length_c   1.000
_cell.angle_alpha   90.00
_cell.angle_beta   90.00
_cell.angle_gamma   90.00
#
_symmetry.space_group_name_H-M   'P 1'
#
loop_
_entity.id
_entity.type
_entity.pdbx_description
1 polymer ?
#
loop_
_entity_poly.entity_id
_entity_poly.type
_entity_poly.pdbx_seq_one_letter_code
_entity_poly.pdbx_strand_id
1 'polypeptide(L)'
;RKDGRVSKASDTINLPAPTLNVGQLIQSFAKRGLGVKDMVTLSGGHTLGFSHCSSFEARLHNFSSLHHIDPRLNTEFALDLSKKCPKPNNNPNAGQFLDSTASVFDNDYYKQLLAGKGVFSSDQSLVGDYRTRWIVEAFARDQSLFFKEFAASMLKLGNIRGSDNGEVRLKCRIVN
;
A
#
# COMPACT_ATOMS: atom_id res chain seq x y z
N ARG A 1 7.90 15.19 18.16
CA ARG A 1 6.51 14.84 18.55
C ARG A 1 6.53 14.31 19.98
N LYS A 2 5.42 14.38 20.72
CA LYS A 2 5.24 13.74 22.04
C LYS A 2 4.41 12.46 21.87
N ASP A 3 4.56 11.51 22.79
CA ASP A 3 3.83 10.25 22.76
C ASP A 3 2.41 10.44 23.32
N GLY A 4 1.41 9.86 22.64
CA GLY A 4 0.02 9.86 23.14
C GLY A 4 -0.15 8.96 24.38
N ARG A 5 -1.31 9.00 25.03
CA ARG A 5 -1.62 8.16 26.22
C ARG A 5 -2.70 7.12 25.98
N VAL A 6 -3.28 7.08 24.79
CA VAL A 6 -4.42 6.23 24.44
C VAL A 6 -4.07 5.43 23.19
N SER A 7 -4.39 4.13 23.22
CA SER A 7 -4.30 3.23 22.07
C SER A 7 -5.49 2.28 22.11
N LYS A 8 -6.35 2.31 21.09
CA LYS A 8 -7.54 1.45 21.00
C LYS A 8 -7.50 0.67 19.70
N ALA A 9 -7.73 -0.64 19.78
CA ALA A 9 -7.84 -1.48 18.59
C ALA A 9 -8.96 -1.00 17.64
N SER A 10 -10.04 -0.42 18.18
CA SER A 10 -11.12 0.18 17.39
C SER A 10 -10.68 1.29 16.46
N ASP A 11 -9.56 1.97 16.73
CA ASP A 11 -9.11 3.10 15.92
C ASP A 11 -8.47 2.65 14.60
N THR A 12 -8.03 1.39 14.51
CA THR A 12 -7.36 0.83 13.33
C THR A 12 -8.32 0.52 12.18
N ILE A 13 -9.65 0.49 12.43
CA ILE A 13 -10.66 0.27 11.39
C ILE A 13 -10.63 1.33 10.29
N ASN A 14 -10.05 2.50 10.59
CA ASN A 14 -9.92 3.62 9.67
C ASN A 14 -8.62 3.58 8.84
N LEU A 15 -7.79 2.54 8.97
CA LEU A 15 -6.61 2.35 8.15
C LEU A 15 -7.01 1.86 6.74
N PRO A 16 -6.34 2.34 5.67
CA PRO A 16 -6.61 1.85 4.32
C PRO A 16 -6.37 0.33 4.21
N ALA A 17 -7.37 -0.41 3.73
CA ALA A 17 -7.22 -1.84 3.45
C ALA A 17 -6.60 -2.07 2.05
N PRO A 18 -5.88 -3.19 1.83
CA PRO A 18 -5.27 -3.51 0.53
C PRO A 18 -6.31 -3.79 -0.58
N THR A 19 -7.58 -3.93 -0.21
CA THR A 19 -8.71 -4.19 -1.12
C THR A 19 -9.43 -2.92 -1.59
N LEU A 20 -9.11 -1.75 -1.03
CA LEU A 20 -9.79 -0.50 -1.38
C LEU A 20 -9.54 -0.08 -2.83
N ASN A 21 -10.55 0.56 -3.44
CA ASN A 21 -10.39 1.22 -4.74
C ASN A 21 -9.82 2.64 -4.60
N VAL A 22 -9.40 3.25 -5.72
CA VAL A 22 -8.81 4.61 -5.74
C VAL A 22 -9.70 5.66 -5.08
N GLY A 23 -11.01 5.62 -5.30
CA GLY A 23 -11.94 6.57 -4.66
C GLY A 23 -11.90 6.49 -3.13
N GLN A 24 -11.89 5.27 -2.59
CA GLN A 24 -11.80 5.02 -1.15
C GLN A 24 -10.42 5.39 -0.59
N LEU A 25 -9.33 5.12 -1.33
CA LEU A 25 -7.98 5.52 -0.95
C LEU A 25 -7.86 7.06 -0.86
N ILE A 26 -8.33 7.78 -1.88
CA ILE A 26 -8.36 9.25 -1.90
C ILE A 26 -9.11 9.78 -0.68
N GLN A 27 -10.30 9.25 -0.39
CA GLN A 27 -11.07 9.66 0.79
C GLN A 27 -10.33 9.37 2.10
N SER A 28 -9.68 8.21 2.23
CA SER A 28 -8.95 7.83 3.44
C SER A 28 -7.73 8.72 3.70
N PHE A 29 -6.99 9.08 2.66
CA PHE A 29 -5.85 10.01 2.74
C PHE A 29 -6.32 11.46 2.99
N ALA A 30 -7.41 11.89 2.35
CA ALA A 30 -7.98 13.22 2.53
C ALA A 30 -8.41 13.49 3.98
N LYS A 31 -8.94 12.47 4.70
CA LYS A 31 -9.24 12.56 6.14
C LYS A 31 -8.03 12.92 7.01
N ARG A 32 -6.82 12.76 6.48
CA ARG A 32 -5.54 13.04 7.14
C ARG A 32 -4.82 14.25 6.52
N GLY A 33 -5.51 15.03 5.69
CA GLY A 33 -4.95 16.21 5.03
C GLY A 33 -3.94 15.88 3.92
N LEU A 34 -3.97 14.66 3.39
CA LEU A 34 -3.08 14.22 2.30
C LEU A 34 -3.85 14.20 0.98
N GLY A 35 -3.25 14.80 -0.06
CA GLY A 35 -3.85 14.88 -1.39
C GLY A 35 -3.65 13.62 -2.23
N VAL A 36 -4.21 13.60 -3.44
CA VAL A 36 -4.08 12.47 -4.39
C VAL A 36 -2.61 12.16 -4.70
N LYS A 37 -1.79 13.20 -4.93
CA LYS A 37 -0.34 13.02 -5.16
C LYS A 37 0.35 12.40 -3.96
N ASP A 38 0.06 12.88 -2.74
CA ASP A 38 0.65 12.32 -1.53
C ASP A 38 0.26 10.84 -1.37
N MET A 39 -0.99 10.48 -1.69
CA MET A 39 -1.47 9.10 -1.67
C MET A 39 -0.70 8.19 -2.63
N VAL A 40 -0.62 8.56 -3.92
CA VAL A 40 0.11 7.76 -4.92
C VAL A 40 1.58 7.66 -4.56
N THR A 41 2.20 8.77 -4.15
CA THR A 41 3.61 8.80 -3.75
C THR A 41 3.88 7.89 -2.55
N LEU A 42 3.07 7.96 -1.49
CA LEU A 42 3.28 7.18 -0.28
C LEU A 42 2.99 5.69 -0.49
N SER A 43 2.11 5.32 -1.44
CA SER A 43 1.96 3.94 -1.90
C SER A 43 3.26 3.37 -2.47
N GLY A 44 4.16 4.21 -3.02
CA GLY A 44 5.51 3.82 -3.42
C GLY A 44 6.38 3.25 -2.29
N GLY A 45 5.97 3.39 -1.02
CA GLY A 45 6.61 2.68 0.10
C GLY A 45 6.54 1.15 -0.04
N HIS A 46 5.61 0.63 -0.85
CA HIS A 46 5.53 -0.79 -1.19
C HIS A 46 6.62 -1.28 -2.15
N THR A 47 7.56 -0.42 -2.58
CA THR A 47 8.81 -0.88 -3.23
C THR A 47 9.66 -1.76 -2.31
N LEU A 48 9.43 -1.68 -0.99
CA LEU A 48 10.08 -2.53 0.00
C LEU A 48 9.13 -3.54 0.64
N GLY A 49 9.68 -4.67 1.07
CA GLY A 49 9.05 -5.56 2.04
C GLY A 49 8.17 -6.65 1.45
N PHE A 50 7.31 -7.20 2.30
CA PHE A 50 6.59 -8.46 2.09
C PHE A 50 5.15 -8.34 2.57
N SER A 51 4.26 -9.11 1.97
CA SER A 51 2.89 -9.26 2.44
C SER A 51 2.44 -10.71 2.49
N HIS A 52 1.65 -11.04 3.51
CA HIS A 52 1.00 -12.33 3.66
C HIS A 52 -0.12 -12.52 2.64
N CYS A 53 -0.36 -13.76 2.23
CA CYS A 53 -1.41 -14.12 1.27
C CYS A 53 -2.79 -13.55 1.63
N SER A 54 -3.14 -13.50 2.92
CA SER A 54 -4.42 -12.97 3.41
C SER A 54 -4.72 -11.53 2.99
N SER A 55 -3.69 -10.76 2.62
CA SER A 55 -3.85 -9.37 2.17
C SER A 55 -4.22 -9.24 0.69
N PHE A 56 -4.02 -10.28 -0.12
CA PHE A 56 -4.22 -10.22 -1.58
C PHE A 56 -4.87 -11.46 -2.20
N GLU A 57 -5.10 -12.54 -1.46
CA GLU A 57 -5.69 -13.79 -1.98
C GLU A 57 -7.08 -13.62 -2.60
N ALA A 58 -7.82 -12.57 -2.19
CA ALA A 58 -9.09 -12.18 -2.80
C ALA A 58 -8.95 -11.85 -4.30
N ARG A 59 -7.73 -11.56 -4.79
CA ARG A 59 -7.44 -11.35 -6.21
C ARG A 59 -7.19 -12.64 -6.98
N LEU A 60 -6.91 -13.74 -6.28
CA LEU A 60 -6.54 -15.03 -6.88
C LEU A 60 -7.74 -15.98 -6.97
N HIS A 61 -8.76 -15.77 -6.13
CA HIS A 61 -9.90 -16.67 -6.04
C HIS A 61 -11.20 -15.90 -5.84
N ASN A 62 -12.21 -16.22 -6.67
CA ASN A 62 -13.57 -15.68 -6.59
C ASN A 62 -13.59 -14.14 -6.54
N PHE A 63 -12.75 -13.50 -7.35
CA PHE A 63 -12.60 -12.04 -7.37
C PHE A 63 -13.92 -11.31 -7.63
N SER A 64 -14.76 -11.85 -8.52
CA SER A 64 -16.12 -11.36 -8.78
C SER A 64 -17.02 -12.48 -9.27
N SER A 65 -18.31 -12.19 -9.49
CA SER A 65 -19.25 -13.14 -10.10
C SER A 65 -18.86 -13.57 -11.53
N LEU A 66 -18.05 -12.76 -12.22
CA LEU A 66 -17.64 -12.98 -13.61
C LEU A 66 -16.19 -13.48 -13.74
N HIS A 67 -15.36 -13.23 -12.74
CA HIS A 67 -13.92 -13.50 -12.82
C HIS A 67 -13.43 -14.21 -11.56
N HIS A 68 -12.80 -15.37 -11.75
CA HIS A 68 -12.15 -16.11 -10.66
C HIS A 68 -10.89 -15.39 -10.16
N ILE A 69 -10.09 -14.83 -11.07
CA ILE A 69 -8.87 -14.06 -10.81
C ILE A 69 -9.12 -12.60 -11.24
N ASP A 70 -8.52 -11.62 -10.54
CA ASP A 70 -8.57 -10.21 -10.93
C ASP A 70 -8.06 -10.02 -12.37
N PRO A 71 -8.90 -9.55 -13.32
CA PRO A 71 -8.51 -9.42 -14.71
C PRO A 71 -7.41 -8.37 -14.96
N ARG A 72 -7.13 -7.50 -13.97
CA ARG A 72 -6.04 -6.51 -14.04
C ARG A 72 -4.69 -7.08 -13.59
N LEU A 73 -4.67 -8.30 -13.05
CA LEU A 73 -3.45 -8.98 -12.63
C LEU A 73 -2.83 -9.67 -13.84
N ASN A 74 -1.53 -9.43 -14.06
CA ASN A 74 -0.76 -10.11 -15.08
C ASN A 74 -0.90 -11.64 -14.93
N THR A 75 -1.19 -12.35 -16.02
CA THR A 75 -1.53 -13.78 -15.98
C THR A 75 -0.39 -14.65 -15.43
N GLU A 76 0.85 -14.40 -15.85
CA GLU A 76 2.00 -15.15 -15.34
C GLU A 76 2.22 -14.88 -13.85
N PHE A 77 2.10 -13.61 -13.45
CA PHE A 77 2.21 -13.24 -12.05
C PHE A 77 1.08 -13.84 -11.20
N ALA A 78 -0.15 -13.89 -11.71
CA ALA A 78 -1.27 -14.55 -11.03
C ALA A 78 -1.00 -16.04 -10.80
N LEU A 79 -0.37 -16.73 -11.77
CA LEU A 79 0.02 -18.13 -11.62
C LEU A 79 1.11 -18.31 -10.56
N ASP A 80 2.11 -17.43 -10.52
CA ASP A 80 3.14 -17.43 -9.47
C ASP A 80 2.55 -17.19 -8.07
N LEU A 81 1.69 -16.17 -7.94
CA LEU A 81 0.99 -15.89 -6.69
C LEU A 81 0.10 -17.07 -6.25
N SER A 82 -0.59 -17.73 -7.18
CA SER A 82 -1.45 -18.89 -6.87
C SER A 82 -0.65 -20.09 -6.36
N LYS A 83 0.59 -20.26 -6.81
CA LYS A 83 1.51 -21.31 -6.28
C LYS A 83 1.99 -20.97 -4.87
N LYS A 84 2.26 -19.70 -4.59
CA LYS A 84 2.69 -19.22 -3.27
C LYS A 84 1.56 -19.19 -2.25
N CYS A 85 0.34 -18.93 -2.73
CA CYS A 85 -0.87 -18.76 -1.93
C CYS A 85 -1.97 -19.73 -2.38
N PRO A 86 -1.77 -21.06 -2.22
CA PRO A 86 -2.78 -22.05 -2.59
C PRO A 86 -4.00 -21.95 -1.67
N LYS A 87 -5.18 -22.38 -2.15
CA LYS A 87 -6.40 -22.51 -1.32
C LYS A 87 -6.81 -23.99 -1.21
N PRO A 88 -6.89 -24.58 0.01
CA PRO A 88 -6.64 -23.96 1.31
C PRO A 88 -5.16 -23.59 1.54
N ASN A 89 -4.92 -22.44 2.18
CA ASN A 89 -3.57 -22.03 2.57
C ASN A 89 -3.29 -22.53 3.99
N ASN A 90 -2.43 -23.54 4.10
CA ASN A 90 -2.08 -24.14 5.39
C ASN A 90 -0.85 -23.47 6.04
N ASN A 91 -0.23 -22.48 5.38
CA ASN A 91 0.94 -21.78 5.89
C ASN A 91 0.60 -20.30 6.18
N PRO A 92 0.47 -19.88 7.45
CA PRO A 92 0.15 -18.49 7.79
C PRO A 92 1.26 -17.50 7.40
N ASN A 93 2.48 -18.00 7.15
CA ASN A 93 3.63 -17.20 6.73
C ASN A 93 3.81 -17.16 5.20
N ALA A 94 2.93 -17.82 4.43
CA ALA A 94 2.97 -17.73 2.99
C ALA A 94 2.61 -16.30 2.53
N GLY A 95 3.24 -15.86 1.45
CA GLY A 95 3.06 -14.53 0.92
C GLY A 95 4.03 -14.21 -0.21
N GLN A 96 4.21 -12.92 -0.46
CA GLN A 96 4.95 -12.42 -1.60
C GLN A 96 5.67 -11.09 -1.25
N PHE A 97 6.87 -10.91 -1.78
CA PHE A 97 7.54 -9.61 -1.80
C PHE A 97 6.76 -8.60 -2.63
N LEU A 98 6.60 -7.39 -2.11
CA LEU A 98 5.72 -6.38 -2.71
C LEU A 98 6.21 -5.85 -4.07
N ASP A 99 7.49 -6.06 -4.37
CA ASP A 99 8.17 -5.59 -5.57
C ASP A 99 9.26 -6.58 -6.01
N SER A 100 9.82 -6.44 -7.22
CA SER A 100 10.89 -7.31 -7.71
C SER A 100 12.26 -7.00 -7.07
N THR A 101 12.44 -5.75 -6.64
CA THR A 101 13.63 -5.25 -5.92
C THR A 101 13.34 -4.98 -4.45
N ALA A 102 12.53 -5.81 -3.78
CA ALA A 102 11.94 -5.55 -2.44
C ALA A 102 12.89 -5.24 -1.26
N SER A 103 14.22 -5.23 -1.47
CA SER A 103 15.25 -4.79 -0.53
C SER A 103 15.92 -3.46 -0.92
N VAL A 104 15.54 -2.86 -2.03
CA VAL A 104 16.05 -1.60 -2.58
C VAL A 104 14.89 -0.61 -2.67
N PHE A 105 15.09 0.59 -2.15
CA PHE A 105 14.09 1.64 -2.29
C PHE A 105 14.28 2.33 -3.64
N ASP A 106 13.46 1.99 -4.63
CA ASP A 106 13.55 2.50 -6.00
C ASP A 106 12.15 2.74 -6.60
N ASN A 107 12.06 2.95 -7.93
CA ASN A 107 10.78 3.16 -8.61
C ASN A 107 10.22 1.91 -9.31
N ASP A 108 10.77 0.71 -9.05
CA ASP A 108 10.32 -0.54 -9.65
C ASP A 108 8.85 -0.81 -9.34
N TYR A 109 8.39 -0.45 -8.14
CA TYR A 109 6.98 -0.50 -7.74
C TYR A 109 6.05 0.06 -8.83
N TYR A 110 6.34 1.26 -9.34
CA TYR A 110 5.51 1.88 -10.37
C TYR A 110 5.65 1.20 -11.74
N LYS A 111 6.83 0.67 -12.08
CA LYS A 111 7.03 -0.12 -13.30
C LYS A 111 6.24 -1.43 -13.26
N GLN A 112 6.24 -2.10 -12.10
CA GLN A 112 5.47 -3.31 -11.86
C GLN A 112 3.97 -3.05 -11.92
N LEU A 113 3.49 -1.92 -11.40
CA LEU A 113 2.10 -1.52 -11.56
C LEU A 113 1.69 -1.40 -13.04
N LEU A 114 2.52 -0.76 -13.87
CA LEU A 114 2.27 -0.63 -15.31
C LEU A 114 2.31 -1.99 -16.03
N ALA A 115 3.08 -2.95 -15.52
CA ALA A 115 3.13 -4.33 -16.02
C ALA A 115 1.97 -5.21 -15.50
N GLY A 116 1.03 -4.69 -14.72
CA GLY A 116 -0.06 -5.47 -14.11
C GLY A 116 0.41 -6.36 -12.95
N LYS A 117 1.57 -6.06 -12.36
CA LYS A 117 2.23 -6.86 -11.32
C LYS A 117 2.15 -6.23 -9.93
N GLY A 118 1.22 -5.31 -9.68
CA GLY A 118 0.94 -4.85 -8.32
C GLY A 118 0.38 -5.98 -7.47
N VAL A 119 0.84 -6.15 -6.22
CA VAL A 119 0.38 -7.23 -5.33
C VAL A 119 -1.04 -6.93 -4.82
N PHE A 120 -1.27 -5.76 -4.26
CA PHE A 120 -2.59 -5.40 -3.71
C PHE A 120 -3.57 -4.90 -4.78
N SER A 121 -4.87 -5.03 -4.49
CA SER A 121 -5.92 -4.43 -5.34
C SER A 121 -5.82 -2.91 -5.30
N SER A 122 -5.48 -2.34 -4.13
CA SER A 122 -5.23 -0.92 -3.92
C SER A 122 -4.10 -0.42 -4.81
N ASP A 123 -3.00 -1.16 -4.89
CA ASP A 123 -1.85 -0.86 -5.74
C ASP A 123 -2.25 -0.86 -7.22
N GLN A 124 -2.81 -1.98 -7.71
CA GLN A 124 -3.16 -2.10 -9.13
C GLN A 124 -4.28 -1.13 -9.55
N SER A 125 -5.09 -0.65 -8.60
CA SER A 125 -6.12 0.36 -8.87
C SER A 125 -5.55 1.71 -9.30
N LEU A 126 -4.34 2.08 -8.87
CA LEU A 126 -3.71 3.37 -9.17
C LEU A 126 -3.50 3.60 -10.67
N VAL A 127 -3.27 2.52 -11.44
CA VAL A 127 -3.08 2.59 -12.91
C VAL A 127 -4.41 2.64 -13.67
N GLY A 128 -5.49 2.16 -13.05
CA GLY A 128 -6.82 2.08 -13.67
C GLY A 128 -7.65 3.36 -13.54
N ASP A 129 -7.19 4.36 -12.79
CA ASP A 129 -7.93 5.59 -12.52
C ASP A 129 -7.23 6.82 -13.13
N TYR A 130 -7.97 7.63 -13.88
CA TYR A 130 -7.43 8.79 -14.59
C TYR A 130 -6.79 9.84 -13.65
N ARG A 131 -7.23 9.90 -12.39
CA ARG A 131 -6.72 10.87 -11.40
C ARG A 131 -5.31 10.54 -10.91
N THR A 132 -4.93 9.26 -10.98
CA THR A 132 -3.68 8.72 -10.42
C THR A 132 -2.73 8.18 -11.46
N ARG A 133 -3.24 7.69 -12.60
CA ARG A 133 -2.44 7.02 -13.64
C ARG A 133 -1.26 7.85 -14.12
N TRP A 134 -1.46 9.13 -14.39
CA TRP A 134 -0.41 10.03 -14.86
C TRP A 134 0.74 10.20 -13.85
N ILE A 135 0.45 10.09 -12.55
CA ILE A 135 1.46 10.14 -11.47
C ILE A 135 2.28 8.85 -11.47
N VAL A 136 1.61 7.70 -11.60
CA VAL A 136 2.26 6.39 -11.70
C VAL A 136 3.20 6.35 -12.90
N GLU A 137 2.74 6.79 -14.07
CA GLU A 137 3.56 6.86 -15.29
C GLU A 137 4.76 7.81 -15.14
N ALA A 138 4.58 8.96 -14.48
CA ALA A 138 5.66 9.90 -14.21
C ALA A 138 6.73 9.29 -13.28
N PHE A 139 6.32 8.64 -12.20
CA PHE A 139 7.25 8.01 -11.25
C PHE A 139 7.94 6.77 -11.81
N ALA A 140 7.26 5.97 -12.64
CA ALA A 140 7.89 4.85 -13.33
C ALA A 140 9.01 5.29 -14.30
N ARG A 141 8.84 6.46 -14.93
CA ARG A 141 9.82 7.04 -15.86
C ARG A 141 10.97 7.76 -15.16
N ASP A 142 10.71 8.39 -14.02
CA ASP A 142 11.67 9.25 -13.33
C ASP A 142 11.74 8.93 -11.83
N GLN A 143 12.78 8.18 -11.46
CA GLN A 143 13.05 7.81 -10.07
C GLN A 143 13.42 9.02 -9.20
N SER A 144 14.12 10.01 -9.75
CA SER A 144 14.51 11.22 -9.01
C SER A 144 13.28 12.04 -8.64
N LEU A 145 12.31 12.14 -9.55
CA LEU A 145 11.01 12.74 -9.28
C LEU A 145 10.26 11.98 -8.17
N PHE A 146 10.20 10.65 -8.25
CA PHE A 146 9.61 9.83 -7.20
C PHE A 146 10.25 10.11 -5.83
N PHE A 147 11.58 10.05 -5.73
CA PHE A 147 12.29 10.27 -4.46
C PHE A 147 12.04 11.66 -3.88
N LYS A 148 12.06 12.70 -4.73
CA LYS A 148 11.75 14.07 -4.32
C LYS A 148 10.35 14.19 -3.74
N GLU A 149 9.36 13.64 -4.44
CA GLU A 149 7.96 13.68 -3.99
C GLU A 149 7.75 12.80 -2.75
N PHE A 150 8.44 11.66 -2.64
CA PHE A 150 8.38 10.77 -1.49
C PHE A 150 8.88 11.46 -0.23
N ALA A 151 10.03 12.13 -0.29
CA ALA A 151 10.53 12.93 0.82
C ALA A 151 9.53 14.02 1.24
N ALA A 152 8.96 14.75 0.27
CA ALA A 152 7.96 15.79 0.55
C ALA A 152 6.67 15.22 1.18
N SER A 153 6.19 14.08 0.69
CA SER A 153 4.97 13.42 1.18
C SER A 153 5.19 12.81 2.56
N MET A 154 6.37 12.25 2.83
CA MET A 154 6.75 11.75 4.16
C MET A 154 6.85 12.87 5.19
N LEU A 155 7.34 14.06 4.81
CA LEU A 155 7.33 15.23 5.69
C LEU A 155 5.90 15.66 6.06
N LYS A 156 4.98 15.68 5.08
CA LYS A 156 3.56 15.96 5.34
C LYS A 156 2.91 14.90 6.23
N LEU A 157 3.11 13.61 5.91
CA LEU A 157 2.61 12.49 6.70
C LEU A 157 3.11 12.57 8.15
N GLY A 158 4.40 12.86 8.33
CA GLY A 158 4.96 13.12 9.64
C GLY A 158 4.22 14.26 10.33
N ASN A 159 4.00 15.39 9.67
CA ASN A 159 3.41 16.58 10.28
C ASN A 159 1.92 16.48 10.65
N ILE A 160 1.26 15.36 10.37
CA ILE A 160 -0.06 15.08 10.91
C ILE A 160 0.04 15.06 12.45
N ARG A 161 -0.64 16.02 13.09
CA ARG A 161 -0.61 16.17 14.54
C ARG A 161 -1.65 15.26 15.19
N GLY A 162 -1.23 14.63 16.28
CA GLY A 162 -2.14 13.99 17.24
C GLY A 162 -2.55 14.98 18.33
N SER A 163 -2.75 14.46 19.54
CA SER A 163 -2.98 15.29 20.74
C SER A 163 -1.74 16.07 21.14
N ASP A 164 -1.91 17.35 21.50
CA ASP A 164 -0.84 18.18 22.06
C ASP A 164 -0.52 17.82 23.52
N ASN A 165 -1.39 17.05 24.19
CA ASN A 165 -1.23 16.59 25.58
C ASN A 165 -0.49 15.25 25.68
N GLY A 166 0.72 15.19 25.14
CA GLY A 166 1.57 13.99 25.15
C GLY A 166 2.70 14.01 26.19
N GLU A 167 3.47 12.92 26.25
CA GLU A 167 4.63 12.76 27.15
C GLU A 167 5.89 12.30 26.41
N VAL A 168 7.01 12.17 27.14
CA VAL A 168 8.21 11.48 26.64
C VAL A 168 8.26 10.15 27.36
N ARG A 169 7.88 9.06 26.69
CA ARG A 169 7.85 7.74 27.34
C ARG A 169 9.26 7.25 27.62
N LEU A 170 9.47 6.70 28.82
CA LEU A 170 10.71 5.97 29.16
C LEU A 170 10.73 4.58 28.52
N LYS A 171 9.55 3.99 28.29
CA LYS A 171 9.37 2.69 27.65
C LYS A 171 8.26 2.79 26.61
N CYS A 172 8.57 2.63 25.32
CA CYS A 172 7.60 2.85 24.23
C CYS A 172 6.30 2.01 24.33
N ARG A 173 6.34 0.85 25.01
CA ARG A 173 5.22 -0.10 25.10
C ARG A 173 4.19 0.22 26.18
N ILE A 174 4.47 1.15 27.09
CA ILE A 174 3.59 1.49 28.22
C ILE A 174 3.59 3.01 28.44
N VAL A 175 2.48 3.55 28.93
CA VAL A 175 2.41 4.95 29.38
C VAL A 175 3.25 5.13 30.65
N ASN A 176 3.75 6.36 30.87
CA ASN A 176 4.52 6.67 32.07
C ASN A 176 3.68 6.59 33.35
#